data_AF-A0A356P734-F1
#
_entry.id   AF-A0A356P734-F1
#
_cell.length_a   1.000
_cell.length_b   1.000
_cell.length_c   1.000
_cell.angle_alpha   90.00
_cell.angle_beta   90.00
_cell.angle_gamma   90.00
#
_symmetry.space_group_name_H-M   'P 1'
#
loop_
_entity.id
_entity.type
_entity.pdbx_description
1 polymer ?
#
loop_
_entity_poly.entity_id
_entity_poly.type
_entity_poly.pdbx_seq_one_letter_code
_entity_poly.pdbx_strand_id
1 'polypeptide(L)' 'LFDRSEMIIKVKEPLAAEYDLFHEGQILFTYLHLAPEAELTKALLEKKVIGIAYETIVGRNNTLP' A
#
# COMPACT_ATOMS: atom_id res chain seq x y z
N LEU A 1 14.03 -6.76 -5.11
CA LEU A 1 12.63 -7.19 -4.96
C LEU A 1 11.75 -6.10 -5.52
N PHE A 2 11.67 -4.96 -4.83
CA PHE A 2 10.90 -3.78 -5.26
C PHE A 2 11.14 -3.41 -6.72
N ASP A 3 12.38 -3.20 -7.15
CA ASP A 3 12.69 -2.79 -8.55
C ASP A 3 12.33 -3.79 -9.65
N ARG A 4 12.00 -5.03 -9.29
CA ARG A 4 11.69 -6.10 -10.26
C ARG A 4 10.22 -6.49 -10.24
N SER A 5 9.41 -5.88 -9.37
CA SER A 5 8.02 -6.23 -9.16
C SER A 5 7.14 -5.08 -9.65
N GLU A 6 6.16 -5.34 -10.51
CA GLU A 6 5.13 -4.34 -10.82
C GLU A 6 4.11 -4.24 -9.67
N MET A 7 3.88 -5.36 -8.98
CA MET A 7 2.98 -5.47 -7.83
C MET A 7 3.69 -6.13 -6.65
N ILE A 8 3.48 -5.56 -5.47
CA ILE A 8 3.98 -6.05 -4.19
C ILE A 8 2.79 -6.40 -3.31
N ILE A 9 2.77 -7.65 -2.84
CA ILE A 9 1.76 -8.15 -1.91
C ILE A 9 2.42 -8.32 -0.55
N LYS A 10 1.84 -7.71 0.49
CA LYS A 10 2.34 -7.76 1.87
C LYS A 10 1.20 -8.09 2.84
N VAL A 11 1.59 -8.36 4.09
CA VAL A 11 0.66 -8.55 5.21
C VAL A 11 0.43 -7.24 5.96
N LYS A 12 1.49 -6.47 6.21
CA LYS A 12 1.45 -5.22 6.99
C LYS A 12 1.83 -4.02 6.15
N GLU A 13 1.52 -2.85 6.69
CA GLU A 13 1.89 -1.55 6.16
C GLU A 13 3.41 -1.43 5.99
N PRO A 14 3.88 -0.68 4.97
CA PRO A 14 5.30 -0.39 4.81
C PRO A 14 5.84 0.40 6.00
N LEU A 15 7.07 0.11 6.41
CA LEU A 15 7.80 0.90 7.40
C LEU A 15 8.62 2.01 6.74
N ALA A 16 9.05 3.01 7.51
CA ALA A 16 9.81 4.16 7.00
C ALA A 16 11.06 3.77 6.18
N ALA A 17 11.75 2.69 6.57
CA ALA A 17 12.92 2.18 5.84
C ALA A 17 12.58 1.63 4.43
N GLU A 18 11.30 1.37 4.15
CA GLU A 18 10.82 0.85 2.86
C GLU A 18 10.32 1.96 1.93
N TYR A 19 10.10 3.19 2.42
CA TYR A 19 9.44 4.26 1.65
C TYR A 19 10.19 4.61 0.38
N ASP A 20 11.53 4.64 0.44
CA ASP A 20 12.38 4.97 -0.71
C ASP A 20 12.58 3.83 -1.69
N LEU A 21 12.10 2.62 -1.36
CA LEU A 21 12.20 1.45 -2.23
C LEU A 21 11.07 1.41 -3.28
N PHE A 22 10.01 2.20 -3.10
CA PHE A 22 8.89 2.27 -4.04
C PHE A 22 9.19 3.17 -5.25
N HIS A 23 8.60 2.82 -6.39
CA HIS A 23 8.64 3.59 -7.64
C HIS A 23 7.24 3.97 -8.11
N GLU A 24 7.21 4.99 -8.97
CA GLU A 24 5.99 5.47 -9.60
C GLU A 24 5.27 4.35 -10.37
N GLY A 25 3.96 4.22 -10.11
CA GLY A 25 3.10 3.23 -10.76
C GLY A 25 3.16 1.83 -10.15
N GLN A 26 4.01 1.58 -9.15
CA GLN A 26 4.04 0.30 -8.46
C GLN A 26 2.74 0.06 -7.69
N ILE A 27 2.21 -1.17 -7.75
CA ILE A 27 1.00 -1.57 -7.03
C ILE A 27 1.40 -2.15 -5.67
N LEU A 28 0.84 -1.60 -4.59
CA LEU A 28 1.00 -2.13 -3.23
C LEU A 28 -0.34 -2.66 -2.73
N PHE A 29 -0.41 -3.96 -2.47
CA PHE A 29 -1.61 -4.63 -1.95
C PHE A 29 -1.35 -5.22 -0.57
N THR A 30 -1.89 -4.59 0.48
CA THR A 30 -1.62 -4.94 1.89
C THR A 30 -2.64 -4.28 2.82
N TYR A 31 -2.58 -4.56 4.14
CA TYR A 31 -3.22 -3.71 5.14
C TYR A 31 -2.45 -2.39 5.26
N LEU A 32 -3.11 -1.24 5.10
CA LEU A 32 -2.42 0.07 5.10
C LEU A 32 -2.69 0.91 6.35
N HIS A 33 -3.89 0.84 6.90
CA HIS A 33 -4.34 1.64 8.04
C HIS A 33 -4.02 3.13 7.88
N LEU A 34 -4.33 3.71 6.71
CA LEU A 34 -3.87 5.05 6.35
C LEU A 34 -4.41 6.18 7.23
N ALA A 35 -5.58 6.01 7.86
CA ALA A 35 -6.22 7.07 8.64
C ALA A 35 -5.33 7.63 9.78
N PRO A 36 -4.67 6.81 10.61
CA PRO A 36 -3.67 7.28 11.58
C PRO A 36 -2.26 7.51 11.02
N GLU A 37 -1.93 7.04 9.81
CA GLU A 37 -0.55 6.99 9.30
C GLU A 37 -0.27 8.08 8.26
N ALA A 38 -0.13 9.33 8.71
CA ALA A 38 0.08 10.49 7.84
C ALA A 38 1.40 10.42 7.04
N GLU A 39 2.49 9.97 7.67
CA GLU A 39 3.80 9.87 7.02
C GLU A 39 3.82 8.79 5.93
N LEU A 40 3.20 7.63 6.19
CA LEU A 40 3.03 6.59 5.18
C LEU A 40 2.18 7.11 4.02
N THR A 41 1.05 7.75 4.32
CA THR A 41 0.16 8.32 3.30
C THR A 41 0.92 9.30 2.40
N LYS A 42 1.72 10.18 3.00
CA LYS A 42 2.56 11.14 2.27
C LYS A 42 3.60 10.43 1.41
N ALA A 43 4.31 9.43 1.95
CA ALA A 43 5.31 8.68 1.21
C ALA A 43 4.71 7.96 -0.01
N LEU A 44 3.55 7.31 0.14
CA LEU A 44 2.87 6.64 -0.98
C LEU A 44 2.41 7.64 -2.06
N LEU A 45 1.93 8.82 -1.66
CA LEU A 45 1.54 9.89 -2.58
C LEU A 45 2.75 10.46 -3.33
N GLU A 46 3.84 10.78 -2.64
CA GLU A 46 5.06 11.32 -3.22
C GLU A 46 5.69 10.34 -4.22
N LYS A 47 5.69 9.04 -3.90
CA LYS A 47 6.18 7.98 -4.78
C LYS A 47 5.17 7.55 -5.84
N LYS A 48 3.94 8.09 -5.82
CA LYS A 48 2.83 7.76 -6.74
C LYS A 48 2.57 6.25 -6.82
N VAL A 49 2.54 5.62 -5.65
CA VAL A 49 2.21 4.20 -5.49
C VAL A 49 0.70 4.01 -5.63
N ILE A 50 0.28 2.96 -6.32
CA ILE A 50 -1.11 2.54 -6.38
C ILE A 50 -1.39 1.65 -5.16
N GLY A 51 -1.91 2.24 -4.10
CA GLY A 51 -2.23 1.54 -2.85
C GLY A 51 -3.63 0.89 -2.88
N ILE A 52 -3.70 -0.41 -2.62
CA ILE A 52 -4.94 -1.16 -2.39
C ILE A 52 -4.91 -1.67 -0.95
N ALA A 53 -5.84 -1.21 -0.13
CA ALA A 53 -5.91 -1.55 1.29
C ALA A 53 -6.87 -2.73 1.52
N TYR A 54 -6.40 -3.83 2.13
CA TYR A 54 -7.25 -4.99 2.42
C TYR A 54 -8.47 -4.63 3.26
N GLU A 55 -8.29 -3.82 4.28
CA GLU A 55 -9.33 -3.42 5.24
C GLU A 55 -10.44 -2.56 4.63
N THR A 56 -10.24 -2.03 3.42
CA THR A 56 -11.25 -1.24 2.71
C THR A 56 -11.91 -2.00 1.56
N ILE A 57 -11.46 -3.22 1.26
CA ILE A 57 -12.12 -4.05 0.25
C ILE A 57 -13.41 -4.60 0.85
N VAL A 58 -14.51 -4.34 0.16
CA VAL A 58 -15.84 -4.76 0.56
C VAL A 58 -16.49 -5.51 -0.59
N GLY A 59 -16.89 -6.77 -0.33
CA GLY A 59 -17.62 -7.59 -1.29
C GLY A 59 -19.05 -7.08 -1.51
N ARG A 60 -19.75 -7.65 -2.52
CA ARG A 60 -21.11 -7.21 -2.91
C ARG A 60 -22.13 -7.17 -1.76
N ASN A 61 -21.93 -7.98 -0.72
CA ASN A 61 -22.82 -8.11 0.43
C ASN A 61 -22.23 -7.52 1.71
N ASN A 62 -21.35 -6.52 1.58
CA ASN A 62 -20.69 -5.86 2.71
C ASN A 62 -19.80 -6.79 3.57
N THR A 63 -19.32 -7.89 2.97
CA THR A 63 -18.40 -8.85 3.59
C THR A 63 -16.95 -8.44 3.34
N LEU A 64 -16.09 -8.63 4.34
CA LEU A 64 -14.65 -8.51 4.17
C LEU A 64 -14.08 -9.78 3.51
N PRO A 65 -13.02 -9.66 2.70
CA PRO A 65 -12.28 -10.80 2.18
C PRO A 65 -11.60 -11.64 3.28
#